data_AF-A0AAW2ZL13-F1
#
_entry.id   AF-A0AAW2ZL13-F1
#
_cell.length_a   1.000
_cell.length_b   1.000
_cell.length_c   1.000
_cell.angle_alpha   90.00
_cell.angle_beta   90.00
_cell.angle_gamma   90.00
#
_symmetry.space_group_name_H-M   'P 1'
#
loop_
_entity.id
_entity.type
_entity.pdbx_description
1 polymer ?
#
loop_
_entity_poly.entity_id
_entity_poly.type
_entity_poly.pdbx_seq_one_letter_code
_entity_poly.pdbx_strand_id
1 'polypeptide(L)'
;MFNPFLRRPRKEVYNKEDEQITVSDLVASDTVYIAKCKKCILTVDPPKVTKIVIDDVSESNVFIKAGVVSTFEVVNCNNTIFEVLNENIHTIQIDSSNSITFKIKTEQIPDICFITTHGCQDLKVEVDNSTSKQVYPVTFPSVMGMYFGDALPQYKTTFNANKNDIVSSVVVREGIGHLTTQPEKDAADARQALIEGVVEQVIRNHLNADE
;
A
#
# COMPACT_ATOMS: atom_id res chain seq x y z
N MET A 1 7.93 -1.03 -33.69
CA MET A 1 7.37 -1.59 -32.45
C MET A 1 7.86 -0.76 -31.28
N PHE A 2 7.00 0.10 -30.73
CA PHE A 2 7.23 0.80 -29.47
C PHE A 2 6.76 -0.14 -28.35
N ASN A 3 7.62 -0.46 -27.38
CA ASN A 3 7.19 -1.17 -26.16
C ASN A 3 6.90 -0.12 -25.07
N PRO A 4 5.62 0.23 -24.82
CA PRO A 4 5.27 1.28 -23.86
C PRO A 4 5.49 0.87 -22.39
N PHE A 5 5.88 -0.37 -22.11
CA PHE A 5 6.04 -0.92 -20.75
C PHE A 5 7.50 -1.01 -20.26
N LEU A 6 8.47 -0.54 -21.04
CA LEU A 6 9.88 -0.45 -20.63
C LEU A 6 10.31 1.00 -20.40
N ARG A 7 9.58 1.75 -19.56
CA ARG A 7 10.22 2.90 -18.92
C ARG A 7 11.18 2.34 -17.88
N ARG A 8 12.45 2.18 -18.29
CA ARG A 8 13.53 1.88 -17.35
C ARG A 8 13.45 2.89 -16.19
N PRO A 9 13.66 2.46 -14.95
CA PRO A 9 13.72 3.39 -13.84
C PRO A 9 14.73 4.48 -14.16
N ARG A 10 14.34 5.73 -13.93
CA ARG A 10 15.25 6.85 -14.23
C ARG A 10 16.45 6.82 -13.27
N LYS A 11 16.23 6.34 -12.05
CA LYS A 11 17.30 6.10 -11.09
C LYS A 11 17.23 4.69 -10.55
N GLU A 12 18.38 4.03 -10.66
CA GLU A 12 18.63 2.71 -10.12
C GLU A 12 19.77 2.78 -9.11
N VAL A 13 19.57 2.14 -7.96
CA VAL A 13 20.60 1.86 -6.97
C VAL A 13 20.66 0.35 -6.82
N TYR A 14 21.82 -0.24 -7.04
CA TYR A 14 21.92 -1.69 -7.18
C TYR A 14 23.18 -2.26 -6.54
N ASN A 15 23.04 -3.40 -5.88
CA ASN A 15 24.15 -4.21 -5.36
C ASN A 15 25.10 -3.42 -4.45
N LYS A 16 24.52 -2.78 -3.42
CA LYS A 16 25.22 -1.95 -2.45
C LYS A 16 25.27 -2.63 -1.10
N GLU A 17 26.41 -2.51 -0.41
CA GLU A 17 26.61 -3.14 0.90
C GLU A 17 27.33 -2.17 1.83
N ASP A 18 26.85 -2.04 3.07
CA ASP A 18 27.43 -1.19 4.11
C ASP A 18 27.62 0.29 3.68
N GLU A 19 26.75 0.76 2.77
CA GLU A 19 26.79 2.12 2.21
C GLU A 19 25.60 2.98 2.67
N GLN A 20 25.83 4.30 2.76
CA GLN A 20 24.79 5.30 2.86
C GLN A 20 24.57 5.98 1.51
N ILE A 21 23.35 5.92 0.98
CA ILE A 21 23.03 6.39 -0.37
C ILE A 21 21.79 7.27 -0.32
N THR A 22 21.87 8.43 -0.96
CA THR A 22 20.73 9.33 -1.16
C THR A 22 20.40 9.42 -2.65
N VAL A 23 19.14 9.16 -2.97
CA VAL A 23 18.55 9.41 -4.28
C VAL A 23 17.87 10.78 -4.23
N SER A 24 18.45 11.75 -4.94
CA SER A 24 17.95 13.12 -5.10
C SER A 24 17.74 13.45 -6.58
N ASP A 25 17.28 14.68 -6.85
CA ASP A 25 17.24 15.28 -8.20
C ASP A 25 16.33 14.54 -9.21
N LEU A 26 15.16 14.12 -8.77
CA LEU A 26 14.11 13.49 -9.59
C LEU A 26 12.85 14.36 -9.66
N VAL A 27 12.06 14.14 -10.70
CA VAL A 27 10.77 14.80 -10.92
C VAL A 27 9.61 13.82 -10.83
N ALA A 28 8.38 14.35 -10.78
CA ALA A 28 7.18 13.57 -10.55
C ALA A 28 6.92 12.43 -11.55
N SER A 29 7.42 12.52 -12.79
CA SER A 29 7.30 11.47 -13.82
C SER A 29 8.30 10.32 -13.67
N ASP A 30 9.25 10.44 -12.75
CA ASP A 30 10.34 9.49 -12.60
C ASP A 30 9.96 8.33 -11.70
N THR A 31 10.67 7.21 -11.86
CA THR A 31 10.55 6.05 -11.01
C THR A 31 11.90 5.73 -10.38
N VAL A 32 11.85 5.27 -9.13
CA VAL A 32 13.01 4.87 -8.33
C VAL A 32 13.00 3.36 -8.19
N TYR A 33 14.12 2.72 -8.51
CA TYR A 33 14.34 1.30 -8.28
C TYR A 33 15.58 1.11 -7.41
N ILE A 34 15.43 0.46 -6.26
CA ILE A 34 16.55 0.10 -5.39
C ILE A 34 16.52 -1.39 -5.19
N ALA A 35 17.59 -2.09 -5.55
CA ALA A 35 17.60 -3.54 -5.43
C ALA A 35 18.93 -4.16 -5.02
N LYS A 36 18.84 -5.33 -4.40
CA LYS A 36 20.00 -6.12 -3.94
C LYS A 36 20.93 -5.35 -3.02
N CYS A 37 20.37 -4.57 -2.11
CA CYS A 37 21.14 -3.78 -1.15
C CYS A 37 21.13 -4.43 0.22
N LYS A 38 22.24 -4.38 0.94
CA LYS A 38 22.40 -5.02 2.24
C LYS A 38 23.08 -4.10 3.25
N LYS A 39 22.57 -4.04 4.48
CA LYS A 39 23.15 -3.20 5.55
C LYS A 39 23.32 -1.73 5.15
N CYS A 40 22.41 -1.23 4.32
CA CYS A 40 22.47 0.13 3.79
C CYS A 40 21.62 1.11 4.61
N ILE A 41 22.01 2.38 4.51
CA ILE A 41 21.14 3.50 4.85
C ILE A 41 20.72 4.16 3.53
N LEU A 42 19.49 3.91 3.10
CA LEU A 42 18.95 4.38 1.82
C LEU A 42 17.99 5.53 2.06
N THR A 43 18.17 6.66 1.36
CA THR A 43 17.26 7.81 1.43
C THR A 43 16.73 8.16 0.05
N VAL A 44 15.42 8.26 -0.09
CA VAL A 44 14.75 8.75 -1.31
C VAL A 44 14.17 10.14 -1.01
N ASP A 45 14.85 11.18 -1.47
CA ASP A 45 14.59 12.60 -1.15
C ASP A 45 14.29 13.54 -2.35
N PRO A 46 13.65 13.11 -3.46
CA PRO A 46 13.01 14.05 -4.37
C PRO A 46 11.66 14.52 -3.81
N PRO A 47 11.12 15.68 -4.25
CA PRO A 47 9.81 16.15 -3.78
C PRO A 47 8.66 15.18 -4.09
N LYS A 48 8.66 14.62 -5.30
CA LYS A 48 7.62 13.69 -5.77
C LYS A 48 8.16 12.79 -6.88
N VAL A 49 7.73 11.53 -6.90
CA VAL A 49 8.01 10.55 -7.96
C VAL A 49 6.75 9.76 -8.31
N THR A 50 6.74 9.10 -9.46
CA THR A 50 5.61 8.28 -9.89
C THR A 50 5.51 7.02 -9.04
N LYS A 51 6.61 6.29 -8.91
CA LYS A 51 6.67 4.97 -8.28
C LYS A 51 8.02 4.75 -7.60
N ILE A 52 8.01 4.06 -6.46
CA ILE A 52 9.21 3.57 -5.79
C ILE A 52 9.08 2.05 -5.69
N VAL A 53 10.14 1.33 -6.05
CA VAL A 53 10.22 -0.12 -5.93
C VAL A 53 11.52 -0.47 -5.21
N ILE A 54 11.39 -1.21 -4.11
CA ILE A 54 12.50 -1.71 -3.31
C ILE A 54 12.46 -3.24 -3.37
N ASP A 55 13.47 -3.86 -3.95
CA ASP A 55 13.50 -5.30 -4.22
C ASP A 55 14.75 -5.97 -3.65
N ASP A 56 14.60 -7.06 -2.91
CA ASP A 56 15.73 -7.83 -2.36
C ASP A 56 16.68 -6.95 -1.52
N VAL A 57 16.09 -6.15 -0.62
CA VAL A 57 16.84 -5.30 0.33
C VAL A 57 16.76 -5.87 1.73
N SER A 58 17.93 -6.03 2.37
CA SER A 58 18.02 -6.66 3.69
C SER A 58 18.84 -5.90 4.71
N GLU A 59 18.51 -6.08 5.99
CA GLU A 59 19.25 -5.53 7.15
C GLU A 59 19.45 -4.00 7.04
N SER A 60 18.52 -3.29 6.41
CA SER A 60 18.70 -1.89 5.99
C SER A 60 17.69 -0.94 6.63
N ASN A 61 18.05 0.34 6.67
CA ASN A 61 17.13 1.44 6.99
C ASN A 61 16.85 2.24 5.73
N VAL A 62 15.58 2.38 5.37
CA VAL A 62 15.13 3.06 4.15
C VAL A 62 14.23 4.23 4.52
N PHE A 63 14.66 5.44 4.21
CA PHE A 63 13.96 6.68 4.48
C PHE A 63 13.26 7.17 3.20
N ILE A 64 11.93 7.24 3.23
CA ILE A 64 11.10 7.71 2.12
C ILE A 64 10.59 9.11 2.46
N LYS A 65 11.23 10.13 1.89
CA LYS A 65 10.82 11.54 2.02
C LYS A 65 10.04 12.05 0.81
N ALA A 66 10.05 11.29 -0.29
CA ALA A 66 9.31 11.64 -1.49
C ALA A 66 7.81 11.35 -1.38
N GLY A 67 6.98 12.21 -1.97
CA GLY A 67 5.60 11.85 -2.30
C GLY A 67 5.56 10.85 -3.46
N VAL A 68 4.63 9.91 -3.44
CA VAL A 68 4.52 8.85 -4.46
C VAL A 68 3.14 8.91 -5.11
N VAL A 69 3.12 9.13 -6.44
CA VAL A 69 1.87 9.28 -7.19
C VAL A 69 1.07 7.99 -7.26
N SER A 70 1.74 6.86 -7.58
CA SER A 70 1.07 5.59 -7.81
C SER A 70 1.20 4.64 -6.63
N THR A 71 2.42 4.16 -6.36
CA THR A 71 2.62 3.00 -5.50
C THR A 71 4.05 2.97 -4.99
N PHE A 72 4.19 2.62 -3.71
CA PHE A 72 5.44 2.21 -3.12
C PHE A 72 5.43 0.68 -2.95
N GLU A 73 6.30 -0.01 -3.68
CA GLU A 73 6.41 -1.47 -3.66
C GLU A 73 7.65 -1.91 -2.88
N VAL A 74 7.47 -2.92 -2.03
CA VAL A 74 8.50 -3.60 -1.25
C VAL A 74 8.41 -5.09 -1.58
N VAL A 75 9.46 -5.65 -2.15
CA VAL A 75 9.48 -7.01 -2.68
C VAL A 75 10.72 -7.74 -2.14
N ASN A 76 10.55 -8.98 -1.69
CA ASN A 76 11.65 -9.83 -1.21
C ASN A 76 12.56 -9.20 -0.14
N CYS A 77 12.06 -8.24 0.64
CA CYS A 77 12.86 -7.52 1.63
C CYS A 77 12.85 -8.25 2.96
N ASN A 78 13.96 -8.21 3.70
CA ASN A 78 14.09 -8.94 4.96
C ASN A 78 14.83 -8.13 6.05
N ASN A 79 14.29 -8.08 7.27
CA ASN A 79 14.91 -7.34 8.38
C ASN A 79 15.17 -5.86 8.04
N THR A 80 14.19 -5.21 7.42
CA THR A 80 14.34 -3.85 6.89
C THR A 80 13.32 -2.91 7.55
N ILE A 81 13.78 -1.71 7.93
CA ILE A 81 12.93 -0.65 8.46
C ILE A 81 12.68 0.37 7.36
N PHE A 82 11.41 0.65 7.09
CA PHE A 82 10.98 1.70 6.17
C PHE A 82 10.42 2.86 6.98
N GLU A 83 11.08 4.02 6.94
CA GLU A 83 10.60 5.24 7.58
C GLU A 83 9.97 6.15 6.52
N VAL A 84 8.65 6.21 6.54
CA VAL A 84 7.83 7.01 5.63
C VAL A 84 7.60 8.37 6.27
N LEU A 85 8.30 9.37 5.72
CA LEU A 85 8.36 10.74 6.23
C LEU A 85 7.46 11.70 5.45
N ASN A 86 6.88 11.25 4.35
CA ASN A 86 5.96 12.03 3.52
C ASN A 86 4.55 11.45 3.58
N GLU A 87 3.57 12.29 3.88
CA GLU A 87 2.17 11.88 4.02
C GLU A 87 1.48 11.62 2.65
N ASN A 88 2.11 12.00 1.54
CA ASN A 88 1.58 11.79 0.18
C ASN A 88 1.94 10.42 -0.40
N ILE A 89 1.68 9.36 0.37
CA ILE A 89 1.83 7.96 -0.06
C ILE A 89 0.53 7.23 0.23
N HIS A 90 -0.19 6.88 -0.84
CA HIS A 90 -1.55 6.33 -0.73
C HIS A 90 -1.61 4.80 -0.81
N THR A 91 -0.56 4.16 -1.30
CA THR A 91 -0.56 2.71 -1.46
C THR A 91 0.83 2.16 -1.25
N ILE A 92 0.94 1.23 -0.32
CA ILE A 92 2.13 0.42 -0.08
C ILE A 92 1.78 -1.02 -0.43
N GLN A 93 2.57 -1.64 -1.29
CA GLN A 93 2.45 -3.05 -1.62
C GLN A 93 3.68 -3.78 -1.13
N ILE A 94 3.45 -4.87 -0.41
CA ILE A 94 4.50 -5.69 0.16
C ILE A 94 4.31 -7.12 -0.33
N ASP A 95 5.32 -7.67 -0.97
CA ASP A 95 5.30 -9.04 -1.46
C ASP A 95 6.52 -9.80 -0.94
N SER A 96 6.26 -11.02 -0.45
CA SER A 96 7.28 -12.03 -0.11
C SER A 96 8.39 -11.49 0.80
N SER A 97 8.03 -10.63 1.75
CA SER A 97 8.97 -9.90 2.63
C SER A 97 8.75 -10.27 4.10
N ASN A 98 9.84 -10.34 4.89
CA ASN A 98 9.77 -10.79 6.29
C ASN A 98 10.46 -9.82 7.25
N SER A 99 9.94 -9.74 8.48
CA SER A 99 10.49 -8.89 9.54
C SER A 99 10.67 -7.44 9.07
N ILE A 100 9.57 -6.88 8.58
CA ILE A 100 9.50 -5.53 8.04
C ILE A 100 8.83 -4.61 9.07
N THR A 101 9.43 -3.46 9.32
CA THR A 101 8.82 -2.41 10.15
C THR A 101 8.61 -1.16 9.31
N PHE A 102 7.36 -0.74 9.17
CA PHE A 102 7.02 0.57 8.63
C PHE A 102 6.86 1.55 9.78
N LYS A 103 7.64 2.63 9.76
CA LYS A 103 7.46 3.79 10.64
C LYS A 103 6.80 4.88 9.83
N ILE A 104 5.55 5.21 10.15
CA ILE A 104 4.78 6.24 9.48
C ILE A 104 4.70 7.41 10.44
N LYS A 105 5.36 8.52 10.07
CA LYS A 105 5.25 9.76 10.83
C LYS A 105 4.12 10.58 10.24
N THR A 106 3.12 10.92 11.04
CA THR A 106 1.96 11.64 10.55
C THR A 106 1.27 12.45 11.65
N GLU A 107 0.78 13.64 11.29
CA GLU A 107 0.02 14.48 12.23
C GLU A 107 -1.44 14.02 12.37
N GLN A 108 -1.97 13.30 11.38
CA GLN A 108 -3.31 12.73 11.37
C GLN A 108 -3.21 11.28 10.92
N ILE A 109 -3.78 10.32 11.67
CA ILE A 109 -3.69 8.92 11.27
C ILE A 109 -4.34 8.78 9.89
N PRO A 110 -3.59 8.47 8.82
CA PRO A 110 -4.06 8.76 7.48
C PRO A 110 -5.22 7.82 7.12
N ASP A 111 -6.28 8.41 6.56
CA ASP A 111 -7.34 7.69 5.83
C ASP A 111 -6.81 6.94 4.59
N ILE A 112 -5.51 7.01 4.29
CA ILE A 112 -5.07 6.94 2.89
C ILE A 112 -3.92 5.98 2.62
N CYS A 113 -3.28 5.34 3.60
CA CYS A 113 -2.27 4.31 3.31
C CYS A 113 -2.84 2.92 3.60
N PHE A 114 -3.40 2.26 2.58
CA PHE A 114 -3.68 0.82 2.70
C PHE A 114 -2.43 0.04 2.29
N ILE A 115 -2.07 -0.92 3.14
CA ILE A 115 -0.95 -1.82 2.90
C ILE A 115 -1.54 -3.11 2.31
N THR A 116 -1.16 -3.43 1.09
CA THR A 116 -1.46 -4.76 0.53
C THR A 116 -0.29 -5.69 0.77
N THR A 117 -0.56 -6.90 1.24
CA THR A 117 0.47 -7.88 1.58
C THR A 117 0.19 -9.22 0.93
N HIS A 118 1.25 -9.90 0.49
CA HIS A 118 1.20 -11.25 -0.06
C HIS A 118 2.46 -11.99 0.36
N GLY A 119 2.33 -13.19 0.95
CA GLY A 119 3.50 -14.00 1.35
C GLY A 119 4.39 -13.36 2.43
N CYS A 120 3.88 -12.45 3.25
CA CYS A 120 4.67 -11.72 4.25
C CYS A 120 4.57 -12.34 5.66
N GLN A 121 5.61 -12.17 6.48
CA GLN A 121 5.63 -12.55 7.90
C GLN A 121 6.26 -11.46 8.77
N ASP A 122 5.84 -11.37 10.04
CA ASP A 122 6.39 -10.41 11.03
C ASP A 122 6.42 -8.95 10.54
N LEU A 123 5.30 -8.50 9.96
CA LEU A 123 5.12 -7.10 9.55
C LEU A 123 4.61 -6.26 10.73
N LYS A 124 5.23 -5.10 10.94
CA LYS A 124 4.87 -4.14 11.99
C LYS A 124 4.68 -2.75 11.40
N VAL A 125 3.68 -2.03 11.90
CA VAL A 125 3.45 -0.61 11.56
C VAL A 125 3.56 0.20 12.85
N GLU A 126 4.56 1.06 12.93
CA GLU A 126 4.69 2.07 13.98
C GLU A 126 4.14 3.39 13.45
N VAL A 127 3.13 3.93 14.12
CA VAL A 127 2.59 5.25 13.82
C VAL A 127 3.10 6.22 14.89
N ASP A 128 3.85 7.23 14.45
CA ASP A 128 4.34 8.29 15.32
C ASP A 128 3.55 9.57 15.04
N ASN A 129 2.76 9.98 16.03
CA ASN A 129 2.02 11.24 16.01
C ASN A 129 2.63 12.22 17.02
N SER A 130 2.24 13.50 16.94
CA SER A 130 2.80 14.57 17.79
C SER A 130 2.67 14.33 19.30
N THR A 131 1.85 13.36 19.74
CA THR A 131 1.52 13.11 21.15
C THR A 131 1.84 11.70 21.64
N SER A 132 2.06 10.74 20.75
CA SER A 132 2.20 9.33 21.09
C SER A 132 2.81 8.52 19.95
N LYS A 133 3.59 7.52 20.34
CA LYS A 133 4.09 6.47 19.44
C LYS A 133 3.28 5.21 19.69
N GLN A 134 2.62 4.70 18.65
CA GLN A 134 1.82 3.48 18.71
C GLN A 134 2.41 2.43 17.78
N VAL A 135 2.43 1.17 18.23
CA VAL A 135 2.99 0.04 17.48
C VAL A 135 1.88 -0.96 17.23
N TYR A 136 1.67 -1.27 15.96
CA TYR A 136 0.62 -2.14 15.48
C TYR A 136 1.22 -3.35 14.77
N PRO A 137 1.22 -4.54 15.40
CA PRO A 137 1.59 -5.77 14.71
C PRO A 137 0.53 -6.10 13.66
N VAL A 138 0.95 -6.35 12.42
CA VAL A 138 0.02 -6.76 11.37
C VAL A 138 -0.28 -8.24 11.56
N THR A 139 -1.50 -8.53 11.97
CA THR A 139 -2.00 -9.90 12.07
C THR A 139 -2.73 -10.27 10.79
N PHE A 140 -2.49 -11.49 10.30
CA PHE A 140 -3.19 -12.04 9.15
C PHE A 140 -4.22 -13.03 9.66
N PRO A 141 -5.52 -12.88 9.30
CA PRO A 141 -6.53 -13.83 9.71
C PRO A 141 -6.17 -15.22 9.18
N SER A 142 -6.28 -16.23 10.05
CA SER A 142 -6.03 -17.62 9.66
C SER A 142 -7.13 -18.07 8.71
N VAL A 143 -6.80 -18.24 7.44
CA VAL A 143 -7.77 -18.63 6.42
C VAL A 143 -7.87 -20.16 6.37
N MET A 144 -8.47 -20.74 7.40
CA MET A 144 -8.82 -22.16 7.40
C MET A 144 -9.94 -22.40 6.38
N GLY A 145 -9.62 -23.03 5.24
CA GLY A 145 -10.61 -23.66 4.36
C GLY A 145 -11.18 -22.84 3.20
N MET A 146 -10.62 -21.68 2.83
CA MET A 146 -11.13 -20.87 1.70
C MET A 146 -10.30 -20.95 0.40
N TYR A 147 -9.24 -21.74 0.31
CA TYR A 147 -8.45 -21.83 -0.91
C TYR A 147 -8.99 -22.87 -1.87
N PHE A 148 -9.51 -22.39 -3.00
CA PHE A 148 -9.56 -23.16 -4.24
C PHE A 148 -8.22 -22.98 -4.97
N GLY A 149 -7.19 -23.74 -4.59
CA GLY A 149 -5.87 -23.80 -5.26
C GLY A 149 -4.64 -23.49 -4.37
N ASP A 150 -3.45 -23.60 -4.95
CA ASP A 150 -2.14 -23.41 -4.27
C ASP A 150 -1.74 -21.93 -4.03
N ALA A 151 -2.63 -20.97 -4.33
CA ALA A 151 -2.30 -19.56 -4.26
C ALA A 151 -2.42 -19.01 -2.83
N LEU A 152 -1.36 -18.33 -2.37
CA LEU A 152 -1.37 -17.63 -1.08
C LEU A 152 -2.38 -16.46 -1.10
N PRO A 153 -3.01 -16.15 0.05
CA PRO A 153 -3.92 -15.02 0.16
C PRO A 153 -3.19 -13.70 -0.01
N GLN A 154 -3.91 -12.71 -0.55
CA GLN A 154 -3.54 -11.31 -0.44
C GLN A 154 -4.39 -10.66 0.66
N TYR A 155 -3.79 -9.79 1.47
CA TYR A 155 -4.50 -9.04 2.50
C TYR A 155 -4.40 -7.54 2.26
N LYS A 156 -5.42 -6.81 2.70
CA LYS A 156 -5.46 -5.35 2.77
C LYS A 156 -5.52 -4.95 4.24
N THR A 157 -4.54 -4.18 4.68
CA THR A 157 -4.47 -3.64 6.03
C THR A 157 -4.79 -2.15 6.00
N THR A 158 -5.78 -1.75 6.78
CA THR A 158 -6.25 -0.36 6.90
C THR A 158 -6.30 0.06 8.36
N PHE A 159 -6.22 1.37 8.61
CA PHE A 159 -6.43 1.92 9.95
C PHE A 159 -7.94 2.04 10.24
N ASN A 160 -8.36 1.58 11.41
CA ASN A 160 -9.71 1.70 11.90
C ASN A 160 -9.76 2.81 12.96
N ALA A 161 -10.18 4.01 12.54
CA ALA A 161 -10.28 5.18 13.41
C ALA A 161 -11.17 4.96 14.64
N ASN A 162 -12.24 4.16 14.51
CA ASN A 162 -13.16 3.90 15.62
C ASN A 162 -12.53 3.03 16.72
N LYS A 163 -11.62 2.12 16.34
CA LYS A 163 -10.93 1.22 17.27
C LYS A 163 -9.53 1.69 17.66
N ASN A 164 -9.03 2.73 17.00
CA ASN A 164 -7.64 3.15 17.06
C ASN A 164 -6.67 1.96 16.90
N ASP A 165 -6.91 1.16 15.86
CA ASP A 165 -6.20 -0.10 15.59
C ASP A 165 -6.10 -0.33 14.08
N ILE A 166 -5.19 -1.20 13.63
CA ILE A 166 -5.13 -1.64 12.24
C ILE A 166 -5.91 -2.95 12.07
N VAL A 167 -6.59 -3.09 10.93
CA VAL A 167 -7.37 -4.28 10.60
C VAL A 167 -6.91 -4.80 9.25
N SER A 168 -6.51 -6.08 9.23
CA SER A 168 -6.20 -6.80 7.99
C SER A 168 -7.38 -7.64 7.56
N SER A 169 -7.80 -7.50 6.30
CA SER A 169 -8.85 -8.31 5.70
C SER A 169 -8.34 -8.98 4.43
N VAL A 170 -8.87 -10.17 4.14
CA VAL A 170 -8.57 -10.87 2.89
C VAL A 170 -9.10 -10.05 1.72
N VAL A 171 -8.26 -9.88 0.70
CA VAL A 171 -8.62 -9.19 -0.54
C VAL A 171 -9.59 -10.04 -1.35
N VAL A 172 -10.62 -9.39 -1.88
CA VAL A 172 -11.49 -9.91 -2.93
C VAL A 172 -11.26 -9.07 -4.17
N ARG A 173 -11.10 -9.70 -5.33
CA ARG A 173 -10.99 -9.00 -6.62
C ARG A 173 -12.31 -9.09 -7.36
N GLU A 174 -12.83 -7.94 -7.74
CA GLU A 174 -14.01 -7.86 -8.59
C GLU A 174 -13.63 -8.06 -10.06
N GLY A 175 -14.61 -8.28 -10.95
CA GLY A 175 -14.37 -8.62 -12.36
C GLY A 175 -13.53 -7.61 -13.16
N ILE A 176 -13.39 -6.37 -12.66
CA ILE A 176 -12.55 -5.31 -13.23
C ILE A 176 -11.13 -5.24 -12.63
N GLY A 177 -10.78 -6.15 -11.72
CA GLY A 177 -9.48 -6.19 -11.06
C GLY A 177 -9.30 -5.20 -9.91
N HIS A 178 -10.38 -4.51 -9.48
CA HIS A 178 -10.34 -3.62 -8.32
C HIS A 178 -10.09 -4.43 -7.04
N LEU A 179 -9.13 -3.95 -6.22
CA LEU A 179 -8.77 -4.56 -4.95
C LEU A 179 -9.74 -4.07 -3.87
N THR A 180 -10.66 -4.93 -3.48
CA THR A 180 -11.62 -4.67 -2.40
C THR A 180 -11.49 -5.72 -1.31
N THR A 181 -12.29 -5.62 -0.27
CA THR A 181 -12.46 -6.61 0.79
C THR A 181 -13.94 -6.98 0.86
N GLN A 182 -14.29 -8.14 1.43
CA GLN A 182 -15.70 -8.52 1.55
C GLN A 182 -16.56 -7.46 2.25
N PRO A 183 -16.13 -6.85 3.38
CA PRO A 183 -16.91 -5.79 4.01
C PRO A 183 -17.07 -4.52 3.15
N GLU A 184 -16.03 -4.14 2.39
CA GLU A 184 -16.09 -3.00 1.49
C GLU A 184 -17.05 -3.25 0.33
N LYS A 185 -17.05 -4.47 -0.20
CA LYS A 185 -17.99 -4.90 -1.23
C LYS A 185 -19.43 -4.89 -0.71
N ASP A 186 -19.69 -5.51 0.43
CA ASP A 186 -21.05 -5.56 1.01
C ASP A 186 -21.59 -4.14 1.26
N ALA A 187 -20.73 -3.22 1.72
CA ALA A 187 -21.09 -1.82 1.90
C ALA A 187 -21.32 -1.07 0.57
N ALA A 188 -20.57 -1.40 -0.49
CA ALA A 188 -20.78 -0.83 -1.82
C ALA A 188 -22.09 -1.32 -2.44
N ASP A 189 -22.35 -2.63 -2.38
CA ASP A 189 -23.57 -3.27 -2.87
C ASP A 189 -24.81 -2.70 -2.15
N ALA A 190 -24.74 -2.53 -0.81
CA ALA A 190 -25.82 -1.92 -0.04
C ALA A 190 -26.09 -0.45 -0.44
N ARG A 191 -25.04 0.34 -0.71
CA ARG A 191 -25.18 1.71 -1.22
C ARG A 191 -25.80 1.73 -2.62
N GLN A 192 -25.37 0.83 -3.49
CA GLN A 192 -25.90 0.74 -4.84
C GLN A 192 -27.38 0.36 -4.83
N ALA A 193 -27.78 -0.63 -4.03
CA ALA A 193 -29.18 -1.02 -3.87
C ALA A 193 -30.07 0.15 -3.39
N LEU A 194 -29.55 1.01 -2.50
CA LEU A 194 -30.26 2.19 -2.04
C LEU A 194 -30.43 3.23 -3.16
N ILE A 195 -29.39 3.47 -3.95
CA ILE A 195 -29.44 4.40 -5.09
C ILE A 195 -30.41 3.89 -6.16
N GLU A 196 -30.34 2.61 -6.51
CA GLU A 196 -31.24 1.98 -7.48
C GLU A 196 -32.71 2.09 -7.04
N GLY A 197 -32.99 1.85 -5.76
CA GLY A 197 -34.33 2.03 -5.19
C GLY A 197 -34.84 3.48 -5.30
N VAL A 198 -33.98 4.47 -5.06
CA VAL A 198 -34.33 5.90 -5.22
C VAL A 198 -34.60 6.22 -6.69
N VAL A 199 -33.75 5.75 -7.61
CA VAL A 199 -33.90 5.99 -9.05
C VAL A 199 -35.20 5.37 -9.57
N GLU A 200 -35.52 4.14 -9.19
CA GLU A 200 -36.79 3.50 -9.56
C GLU A 200 -38.01 4.32 -9.09
N GLN A 201 -37.96 4.84 -7.86
CA GLN A 201 -39.06 5.63 -7.31
C GLN A 201 -39.24 6.96 -8.07
N VAL A 202 -38.14 7.61 -8.45
CA VAL A 202 -38.17 8.83 -9.27
C VAL A 202 -38.76 8.55 -10.65
N ILE A 203 -38.35 7.45 -11.30
CA ILE A 203 -38.88 7.06 -12.62
C ILE A 203 -40.38 6.77 -12.54
N ARG A 204 -40.84 6.01 -11.53
CA ARG A 204 -42.28 5.74 -11.35
C ARG A 204 -43.09 7.01 -11.13
N ASN A 205 -42.57 7.93 -10.32
CA ASN A 205 -43.24 9.21 -10.08
C ASN A 205 -43.32 10.08 -11.34
N HIS A 206 -42.33 10.01 -12.22
CA HIS A 206 -42.35 10.73 -13.50
C HIS A 206 -43.35 10.12 -14.48
N LEU A 207 -43.37 8.79 -14.62
CA LEU A 207 -44.31 8.09 -15.50
C LEU A 207 -45.77 8.26 -15.08
N ASN A 208 -46.03 8.32 -13.77
CA ASN A 208 -47.38 8.55 -13.24
C ASN A 208 -47.78 10.03 -13.23
N ALA A 209 -46.86 10.96 -13.54
CA ALA A 209 -47.17 12.40 -13.64
C ALA A 209 -47.56 12.81 -15.07
N ASP A 210 -47.33 11.94 -16.05
CA ASP A 210 -47.71 12.12 -17.47
C ASP A 210 -49.08 11.47 -17.82
N GLU A 211 -49.77 10.86 -16.83
CA GLU A 211 -51.19 10.44 -16.90
C GLU A 211 -52.13 11.48 -16.27
#